data_AF-A0A496X4M6-F1
#
_entry.id   AF-A0A496X4M6-F1
#
_cell.length_a   1.000
_cell.length_b   1.000
_cell.length_c   1.000
_cell.angle_alpha   90.00
_cell.angle_beta   90.00
_cell.angle_gamma   90.00
#
_symmetry.space_group_name_H-M   'P 1'
#
loop_
_entity.id
_entity.type
_entity.pdbx_description
1 polymer ?
#
loop_
_entity_poly.entity_id
_entity_poly.type
_entity_poly.pdbx_seq_one_letter_code
_entity_poly.pdbx_strand_id
1 'polypeptide(L)'
;MQKTNKRSILVSALLVLIIHTHLYSGELNMSDDVAPYASYVKVCLDILMEHGVDRYGDVHAPILVSILDVETRTCPPVPEKLDEYFRVTRRDRRSPGGSNLLTDQPTLKAMYALSDFTGNNDYAAFADRYSSYVMKNLVDEQRFFWWGWHRHYDVFKDSMEGHNPNMAKWGKNVIPHEIHAMNGIAWDRLWAVDKGAVTKEIEAIWSWHVINKVSGEINRHGDGNKGCDFTMSGGAFIEAFTFMYSQTKDRQWLDRARLVADYYWKRKDSKTNLVPERPNAGKKRFDGGSFVTSITGLYCHSLLKAYEMTEEISFRDQALAYLKAYAKLGFDEKSGKFWGALQMDGTPIPGPRVYTKNIDSADGYAAAQPRGHLDLWEPYVAGYQYPIYTAQVYAYAYQLTGDPDMLSAARRFAAWINKTPPGTIETENTWYRLYSEGPGRKGTYAGKYGRTISFLLHLYVVTGERRYLDNARAMADTAIEKLYHNGLFRGHPAKPYYEAMDGVGYLLYALLELDQVLKDPKAVVAQKTIVVINGERKTVIDLDNW
;
A
#
# COMPACT_ATOMS: atom_id res chain seq x y z
N MET A 1 -93.53 8.74 -15.52
CA MET A 1 -93.86 7.30 -15.43
C MET A 1 -92.53 6.54 -15.34
N GLN A 2 -92.26 5.58 -14.44
CA GLN A 2 -93.04 4.96 -13.35
C GLN A 2 -92.21 4.87 -12.03
N LYS A 3 -92.91 4.99 -10.90
CA LYS A 3 -92.87 4.17 -9.66
C LYS A 3 -91.64 3.25 -9.42
N THR A 4 -90.78 3.49 -8.40
CA THR A 4 -90.82 3.00 -6.98
C THR A 4 -90.70 1.47 -6.83
N ASN A 5 -89.86 0.86 -5.95
CA ASN A 5 -89.66 1.06 -4.48
C ASN A 5 -88.28 0.47 -4.01
N LYS A 6 -87.60 1.00 -2.96
CA LYS A 6 -87.54 0.55 -1.53
C LYS A 6 -87.17 -0.94 -1.31
N ARG A 7 -86.31 -1.36 -0.35
CA ARG A 7 -85.75 -0.79 0.93
C ARG A 7 -84.36 -1.46 1.20
N SER A 8 -83.31 -0.74 1.63
CA SER A 8 -82.83 -0.53 3.04
C SER A 8 -82.18 -1.78 3.69
N ILE A 9 -81.09 -1.69 4.49
CA ILE A 9 -80.95 -1.03 5.82
C ILE A 9 -79.45 -0.81 6.19
N LEU A 10 -79.12 0.38 6.77
CA LEU A 10 -78.09 0.79 7.80
C LEU A 10 -76.67 0.11 7.82
N VAL A 11 -75.55 0.69 8.30
CA VAL A 11 -75.10 1.97 8.93
C VAL A 11 -73.55 2.06 8.70
N SER A 12 -72.72 3.10 8.86
CA SER A 12 -72.70 4.51 9.37
C SER A 12 -71.80 5.35 8.40
N ALA A 13 -71.39 6.64 8.50
CA ALA A 13 -71.08 7.65 9.55
C ALA A 13 -69.72 7.46 10.28
N LEU A 14 -68.85 8.46 10.50
CA LEU A 14 -68.75 9.91 10.15
C LEU A 14 -67.21 10.24 10.19
N LEU A 15 -66.58 11.21 9.49
CA LEU A 15 -66.67 12.68 9.51
C LEU A 15 -65.90 13.25 8.29
N VAL A 16 -66.45 14.23 7.55
CA VAL A 16 -66.11 15.69 7.59
C VAL A 16 -64.64 16.03 7.28
N LEU A 17 -64.44 16.72 6.14
CA LEU A 17 -63.18 17.31 5.70
C LEU A 17 -63.27 18.84 5.81
N ILE A 18 -62.23 19.51 6.34
CA ILE A 18 -62.05 20.97 6.24
C ILE A 18 -60.63 21.25 5.76
N ILE A 19 -60.52 22.12 4.76
CA ILE A 19 -59.26 22.55 4.13
C ILE A 19 -58.84 23.88 4.75
N HIS A 20 -57.55 24.04 5.09
CA HIS A 20 -56.78 25.26 4.81
C HIS A 20 -55.27 24.96 4.78
N THR A 21 -54.51 25.78 4.04
CA THR A 21 -53.14 25.49 3.59
C THR A 21 -52.05 25.93 4.57
N HIS A 22 -51.06 25.08 4.85
CA HIS A 22 -49.77 25.47 5.41
C HIS A 22 -48.59 24.75 4.74
N LEU A 23 -47.59 25.55 4.36
CA LEU A 23 -46.14 25.30 4.29
C LEU A 23 -45.63 23.90 3.89
N TYR A 24 -45.07 23.83 2.67
CA TYR A 24 -44.15 22.76 2.26
C TYR A 24 -42.79 22.90 2.98
N SER A 25 -42.67 22.34 4.18
CA SER A 25 -41.37 21.99 4.78
C SER A 25 -41.06 20.51 4.49
N GLY A 26 -40.84 20.20 3.21
CA GLY A 26 -40.49 18.86 2.78
C GLY A 26 -39.04 18.53 3.12
N GLU A 27 -38.80 17.87 4.24
CA GLU A 27 -37.52 17.22 4.52
C GLU A 27 -37.26 16.16 3.44
N LEU A 28 -36.10 16.23 2.79
CA LEU A 28 -35.67 15.22 1.81
C LEU A 28 -35.26 13.94 2.55
N ASN A 29 -36.24 13.05 2.75
CA ASN A 29 -35.99 11.66 3.12
C ASN A 29 -35.24 10.95 1.97
N MET A 30 -33.91 11.06 1.97
CA MET A 30 -33.04 10.20 1.18
C MET A 30 -33.03 8.79 1.77
N SER A 31 -34.02 7.99 1.40
CA SER A 31 -33.99 6.53 1.59
C SER A 31 -33.33 5.85 0.38
N ASP A 32 -32.18 6.36 -0.04
CA ASP A 32 -31.28 5.72 -1.00
C ASP A 32 -30.23 4.94 -0.20
N ASP A 33 -30.47 3.65 0.01
CA ASP A 33 -29.60 2.81 0.83
C ASP A 33 -28.30 2.51 0.05
N VAL A 34 -27.28 3.32 0.29
CA VAL A 34 -25.97 3.23 -0.38
C VAL A 34 -25.37 1.85 -0.13
N ALA A 35 -25.08 1.12 -1.20
CA ALA A 35 -24.53 -0.23 -1.12
C ALA A 35 -23.30 -0.28 -0.18
N PRO A 36 -23.22 -1.24 0.77
CA PRO A 36 -22.09 -1.35 1.69
C PRO A 36 -20.74 -1.41 0.97
N TYR A 37 -19.70 -0.83 1.57
CA TYR A 37 -18.37 -0.76 0.95
C TYR A 37 -17.81 -2.15 0.61
N ALA A 38 -18.11 -3.17 1.43
CA ALA A 38 -17.76 -4.56 1.14
C ALA A 38 -18.44 -5.14 -0.12
N SER A 39 -19.61 -4.62 -0.54
CA SER A 39 -20.30 -5.08 -1.76
C SER A 39 -19.53 -4.73 -3.02
N TYR A 40 -18.98 -3.51 -3.11
CA TYR A 40 -18.10 -3.09 -4.21
C TYR A 40 -16.84 -3.96 -4.29
N VAL A 41 -16.26 -4.28 -3.13
CA VAL A 41 -15.07 -5.15 -3.04
C VAL A 41 -15.39 -6.57 -3.46
N LYS A 42 -16.53 -7.13 -3.04
CA LYS A 42 -16.97 -8.47 -3.44
C LYS A 42 -17.10 -8.58 -4.96
N VAL A 43 -17.83 -7.66 -5.61
CA VAL A 43 -18.01 -7.66 -7.07
C VAL A 43 -16.66 -7.52 -7.80
N CYS A 44 -15.75 -6.69 -7.31
CA CYS A 44 -14.42 -6.56 -7.90
C CYS A 44 -13.59 -7.85 -7.77
N LEU A 45 -13.64 -8.53 -6.62
CA LEU A 45 -12.91 -9.79 -6.41
C LEU A 45 -13.55 -10.97 -7.17
N ASP A 46 -14.87 -11.01 -7.30
CA ASP A 46 -15.58 -11.98 -8.14
C ASP A 46 -15.10 -11.88 -9.60
N ILE A 47 -15.11 -10.67 -10.17
CA ILE A 47 -14.69 -10.42 -11.57
C ILE A 47 -13.19 -10.68 -11.76
N LEU A 48 -12.35 -10.44 -10.74
CA LEU A 48 -10.92 -10.80 -10.79
C LEU A 48 -10.70 -12.32 -10.75
N MET A 49 -11.53 -13.08 -10.02
CA MET A 49 -11.45 -14.55 -10.00
C MET A 49 -12.03 -15.21 -11.26
N GLU A 50 -13.02 -14.59 -11.92
CA GLU A 50 -13.62 -15.10 -13.17
C GLU A 50 -12.86 -14.65 -14.44
N HIS A 51 -12.36 -13.41 -14.45
CA HIS A 51 -11.77 -12.78 -15.63
C HIS A 51 -10.35 -12.22 -15.46
N GLY A 52 -9.93 -11.96 -14.23
CA GLY A 52 -8.58 -11.50 -13.90
C GLY A 52 -7.52 -12.60 -13.80
N VAL A 53 -7.84 -13.82 -14.22
CA VAL A 53 -6.92 -14.97 -14.21
C VAL A 53 -6.15 -15.14 -15.51
N ASP A 54 -5.03 -15.85 -15.44
CA ASP A 54 -4.32 -16.39 -16.60
C ASP A 54 -5.18 -17.45 -17.35
N ARG A 55 -5.13 -17.35 -18.68
CA ARG A 55 -5.88 -18.12 -19.69
C ARG A 55 -5.42 -17.81 -21.12
N TYR A 56 -4.15 -17.42 -21.31
CA TYR A 56 -3.70 -16.76 -22.55
C TYR A 56 -2.61 -17.52 -23.32
N GLY A 57 -1.74 -18.28 -22.64
CA GLY A 57 -0.75 -19.17 -23.24
C GLY A 57 -1.23 -20.62 -23.38
N ASP A 58 -0.29 -21.57 -23.50
CA ASP A 58 -0.58 -23.00 -23.40
C ASP A 58 -0.77 -23.42 -21.92
N VAL A 59 -0.21 -22.66 -20.99
CA VAL A 59 -0.41 -22.80 -19.54
C VAL A 59 -1.53 -21.86 -19.08
N HIS A 60 -2.49 -22.40 -18.34
CA HIS A 60 -3.52 -21.61 -17.66
C HIS A 60 -3.29 -21.69 -16.14
N ALA A 61 -2.48 -20.80 -15.60
CA ALA A 61 -2.11 -20.82 -14.19
C ALA A 61 -3.21 -20.21 -13.28
N PRO A 62 -3.36 -20.67 -12.02
CA PRO A 62 -4.34 -20.12 -11.07
C PRO A 62 -3.84 -18.82 -10.44
N ILE A 63 -3.37 -17.87 -11.26
CA ILE A 63 -2.72 -16.62 -10.88
C ILE A 63 -3.48 -15.43 -11.45
N LEU A 64 -3.42 -14.28 -10.79
CA LEU A 64 -3.98 -13.04 -11.35
C LEU A 64 -3.04 -12.45 -12.40
N VAL A 65 -3.62 -11.83 -13.43
CA VAL A 65 -2.91 -10.88 -14.28
C VAL A 65 -2.80 -9.53 -13.57
N SER A 66 -1.62 -8.92 -13.61
CA SER A 66 -1.38 -7.65 -12.92
C SER A 66 -2.04 -6.45 -13.63
N ILE A 67 -2.57 -6.62 -14.84
CA ILE A 67 -3.35 -5.63 -15.60
C ILE A 67 -4.58 -6.29 -16.23
N LEU A 68 -5.77 -5.75 -15.97
CA LEU A 68 -7.03 -6.18 -16.57
C LEU A 68 -7.82 -4.97 -17.09
N ASP A 69 -8.27 -5.01 -18.34
CA ASP A 69 -9.13 -3.98 -18.93
C ASP A 69 -10.54 -4.02 -18.35
N VAL A 70 -11.07 -2.87 -17.91
CA VAL A 70 -12.35 -2.80 -17.20
C VAL A 70 -13.59 -2.87 -18.10
N GLU A 71 -13.41 -2.74 -19.42
CA GLU A 71 -14.49 -2.88 -20.40
C GLU A 71 -14.49 -4.27 -21.02
N THR A 72 -13.35 -4.74 -21.54
CA THR A 72 -13.27 -6.03 -22.24
C THR A 72 -13.11 -7.21 -21.30
N ARG A 73 -12.70 -6.99 -20.04
CA ARG A 73 -12.32 -8.03 -19.07
C ARG A 73 -11.22 -8.97 -19.58
N THR A 74 -10.28 -8.45 -20.37
CA THR A 74 -9.10 -9.19 -20.88
C THR A 74 -7.80 -8.55 -20.42
N CYS A 75 -6.75 -9.36 -20.27
CA CYS A 75 -5.39 -8.84 -20.11
C CYS A 75 -4.91 -8.26 -21.46
N PRO A 76 -4.46 -6.99 -21.52
CA PRO A 76 -3.77 -6.49 -22.70
C PRO A 76 -2.31 -7.01 -22.70
N PRO A 77 -1.85 -7.74 -23.73
CA PRO A 77 -0.44 -8.14 -23.83
C PRO A 77 0.47 -6.92 -24.01
N VAL A 78 -0.07 -5.84 -24.61
CA VAL A 78 0.61 -4.55 -24.75
C VAL A 78 -0.31 -3.44 -24.22
N PRO A 79 -0.35 -3.18 -22.90
CA PRO A 79 -1.17 -2.12 -22.33
C PRO A 79 -0.75 -0.74 -22.84
N GLU A 80 -1.69 0.20 -22.92
CA GLU A 80 -1.38 1.59 -23.24
C GLU A 80 -0.37 2.19 -22.26
N LYS A 81 0.48 3.09 -22.76
CA LYS A 81 1.56 3.70 -21.96
C LYS A 81 1.03 4.63 -20.88
N LEU A 82 0.03 5.46 -21.22
CA LEU A 82 -0.65 6.37 -20.29
C LEU A 82 0.36 7.19 -19.47
N ASP A 83 0.32 7.11 -18.15
CA ASP A 83 1.22 7.80 -17.21
C ASP A 83 2.42 6.93 -16.75
N GLU A 84 2.74 5.82 -17.42
CA GLU A 84 3.80 4.87 -16.99
C GLU A 84 5.17 5.52 -16.79
N TYR A 85 5.52 6.51 -17.62
CA TYR A 85 6.76 7.28 -17.48
C TYR A 85 6.87 7.97 -16.11
N PHE A 86 5.74 8.39 -15.53
CA PHE A 86 5.68 9.01 -14.20
C PHE A 86 5.45 7.99 -13.09
N ARG A 87 4.61 6.97 -13.34
CA ARG A 87 4.21 5.96 -12.35
C ARG A 87 5.33 4.97 -12.00
N VAL A 88 5.97 4.41 -13.02
CA VAL A 88 6.98 3.34 -12.88
C VAL A 88 8.35 3.67 -13.45
N THR A 89 8.42 4.65 -14.37
CA THR A 89 9.56 5.04 -15.23
C THR A 89 10.04 3.94 -16.20
N ARG A 90 10.01 2.68 -15.76
CA ARG A 90 10.34 1.47 -16.54
C ARG A 90 9.10 0.61 -16.69
N ARG A 91 8.68 0.39 -17.93
CA ARG A 91 7.40 -0.26 -18.30
C ARG A 91 7.20 -1.63 -17.65
N ASP A 92 8.24 -2.44 -17.58
CA ASP A 92 8.14 -3.86 -17.21
C ASP A 92 7.89 -4.07 -15.70
N ARG A 93 8.00 -3.00 -14.90
CA ARG A 93 7.50 -2.95 -13.50
C ARG A 93 5.97 -3.06 -13.42
N ARG A 94 5.24 -2.83 -14.51
CA ARG A 94 3.77 -3.00 -14.57
C ARG A 94 3.33 -4.44 -14.82
N SER A 95 4.28 -5.35 -15.11
CA SER A 95 4.00 -6.71 -15.60
C SER A 95 3.05 -6.72 -16.83
N PRO A 96 3.40 -6.00 -17.93
CA PRO A 96 2.55 -5.93 -19.12
C PRO A 96 2.35 -7.32 -19.71
N GLY A 97 1.09 -7.75 -19.90
CA GLY A 97 0.80 -9.13 -20.34
C GLY A 97 1.22 -10.21 -19.34
N GLY A 98 1.27 -9.91 -18.05
CA GLY A 98 1.86 -10.81 -17.05
C GLY A 98 1.29 -10.73 -15.63
N SER A 99 1.97 -11.44 -14.73
CA SER A 99 1.62 -11.66 -13.32
C SER A 99 2.83 -11.45 -12.41
N ASN A 100 2.65 -10.87 -11.22
CA ASN A 100 3.72 -10.65 -10.25
C ASN A 100 3.19 -10.65 -8.80
N LEU A 101 3.40 -11.79 -8.10
CA LEU A 101 2.89 -12.03 -6.75
C LEU A 101 3.26 -10.94 -5.74
N LEU A 102 4.38 -10.22 -5.91
CA LEU A 102 4.78 -9.14 -5.00
C LEU A 102 3.85 -7.91 -5.12
N THR A 103 3.38 -7.60 -6.32
CA THR A 103 2.43 -6.50 -6.55
C THR A 103 0.98 -6.89 -6.23
N ASP A 104 0.67 -8.18 -6.30
CA ASP A 104 -0.66 -8.71 -6.01
C ASP A 104 -0.90 -9.02 -4.52
N GLN A 105 0.15 -8.97 -3.66
CA GLN A 105 0.02 -9.14 -2.19
C GLN A 105 -1.18 -8.37 -1.57
N PRO A 106 -1.44 -7.09 -1.90
CA PRO A 106 -2.54 -6.34 -1.29
C PRO A 106 -3.91 -6.83 -1.74
N THR A 107 -4.02 -7.35 -2.97
CA THR A 107 -5.26 -7.94 -3.49
C THR A 107 -5.54 -9.28 -2.82
N LEU A 108 -4.50 -10.09 -2.56
CA LEU A 108 -4.63 -11.32 -1.78
C LEU A 108 -4.98 -11.05 -0.32
N LYS A 109 -4.40 -10.01 0.29
CA LYS A 109 -4.75 -9.51 1.64
C LYS A 109 -6.24 -9.14 1.72
N ALA A 110 -6.79 -8.48 0.70
CA ALA A 110 -8.23 -8.20 0.60
C ALA A 110 -9.09 -9.46 0.39
N MET A 111 -8.61 -10.46 -0.36
CA MET A 111 -9.30 -11.76 -0.53
C MET A 111 -9.40 -12.54 0.79
N TYR A 112 -8.32 -12.63 1.57
CA TYR A 112 -8.36 -13.24 2.90
C TYR A 112 -9.32 -12.49 3.83
N ALA A 113 -9.27 -11.15 3.85
CA ALA A 113 -10.18 -10.34 4.65
C ALA A 113 -11.66 -10.58 4.29
N LEU A 114 -12.04 -10.50 3.01
CA LEU A 114 -13.42 -10.75 2.57
C LEU A 114 -13.90 -12.17 2.96
N SER A 115 -13.01 -13.16 2.90
CA SER A 115 -13.32 -14.54 3.33
C SER A 115 -13.58 -14.61 4.83
N ASP A 116 -12.72 -13.99 5.63
CA ASP A 116 -12.84 -13.95 7.08
C ASP A 116 -14.08 -13.17 7.56
N PHE A 117 -14.61 -12.24 6.75
CA PHE A 117 -15.83 -11.50 7.06
C PHE A 117 -17.08 -12.29 6.69
N THR A 118 -17.15 -12.79 5.46
CA THR A 118 -18.34 -13.42 4.89
C THR A 118 -18.50 -14.87 5.31
N GLY A 119 -17.40 -15.54 5.69
CA GLY A 119 -17.35 -16.99 5.88
C GLY A 119 -17.26 -17.76 4.57
N ASN A 120 -17.31 -17.09 3.40
CA ASN A 120 -17.00 -17.75 2.15
C ASN A 120 -15.48 -17.85 1.96
N ASN A 121 -14.95 -19.06 2.09
CA ASN A 121 -13.53 -19.34 1.95
C ASN A 121 -13.02 -19.36 0.50
N ASP A 122 -13.86 -19.16 -0.52
CA ASP A 122 -13.48 -19.22 -1.95
C ASP A 122 -12.32 -18.27 -2.30
N TYR A 123 -12.33 -17.03 -1.79
CA TYR A 123 -11.30 -16.03 -2.10
C TYR A 123 -9.97 -16.37 -1.39
N ALA A 124 -10.01 -16.83 -0.13
CA ALA A 124 -8.84 -17.32 0.60
C ALA A 124 -8.24 -18.54 -0.10
N ALA A 125 -9.07 -19.51 -0.48
CA ALA A 125 -8.64 -20.69 -1.22
C ALA A 125 -8.09 -20.33 -2.62
N PHE A 126 -8.56 -19.25 -3.24
CA PHE A 126 -7.97 -18.71 -4.47
C PHE A 126 -6.57 -18.12 -4.21
N ALA A 127 -6.43 -17.27 -3.18
CA ALA A 127 -5.15 -16.69 -2.78
C ALA A 127 -4.10 -17.75 -2.41
N ASP A 128 -4.53 -18.84 -1.74
CA ASP A 128 -3.70 -20.00 -1.43
C ASP A 128 -3.23 -20.72 -2.71
N ARG A 129 -4.14 -20.93 -3.69
CA ARG A 129 -3.80 -21.57 -4.98
C ARG A 129 -2.81 -20.74 -5.80
N TYR A 130 -3.00 -19.42 -5.88
CA TYR A 130 -2.06 -18.51 -6.54
C TYR A 130 -0.69 -18.59 -5.85
N SER A 131 -0.64 -18.36 -4.54
CA SER A 131 0.61 -18.40 -3.76
C SER A 131 1.35 -19.74 -3.92
N SER A 132 0.62 -20.86 -3.84
CA SER A 132 1.16 -22.21 -4.04
C SER A 132 1.73 -22.41 -5.43
N TYR A 133 1.05 -21.93 -6.48
CA TYR A 133 1.53 -22.06 -7.86
C TYR A 133 2.85 -21.32 -8.08
N VAL A 134 2.97 -20.08 -7.60
CA VAL A 134 4.18 -19.27 -7.74
C VAL A 134 5.34 -19.93 -7.00
N MET A 135 5.15 -20.24 -5.71
CA MET A 135 6.18 -20.84 -4.85
C MET A 135 6.64 -22.25 -5.30
N LYS A 136 5.85 -22.93 -6.14
CA LYS A 136 6.17 -24.24 -6.70
C LYS A 136 6.83 -24.17 -8.08
N ASN A 137 6.30 -23.35 -8.99
CA ASN A 137 6.63 -23.41 -10.42
C ASN A 137 7.42 -22.20 -10.93
N LEU A 138 7.32 -21.05 -10.24
CA LEU A 138 7.92 -19.77 -10.65
C LEU A 138 9.06 -19.41 -9.69
N VAL A 139 10.14 -20.21 -9.71
CA VAL A 139 11.27 -20.14 -8.78
C VAL A 139 12.58 -20.39 -9.52
N ASP A 140 13.63 -19.61 -9.24
CA ASP A 140 14.92 -19.74 -9.92
C ASP A 140 15.90 -20.74 -9.27
N GLU A 141 17.07 -20.91 -9.91
CA GLU A 141 18.17 -21.76 -9.43
C GLU A 141 18.67 -21.38 -8.02
N GLN A 142 18.61 -20.10 -7.66
CA GLN A 142 19.03 -19.55 -6.37
C GLN A 142 17.95 -19.72 -5.28
N ARG A 143 16.76 -20.20 -5.67
CA ARG A 143 15.53 -20.35 -4.88
C ARG A 143 14.77 -19.06 -4.59
N PHE A 144 15.04 -17.99 -5.34
CA PHE A 144 14.15 -16.83 -5.31
C PHE A 144 12.87 -17.11 -6.09
N PHE A 145 11.74 -16.64 -5.57
CA PHE A 145 10.50 -16.58 -6.35
C PHE A 145 10.67 -15.62 -7.55
N TRP A 146 9.95 -15.88 -8.64
CA TRP A 146 10.02 -15.07 -9.85
C TRP A 146 9.09 -13.84 -9.78
N TRP A 147 9.34 -13.04 -8.74
CA TRP A 147 8.61 -11.82 -8.40
C TRP A 147 9.56 -10.64 -8.21
N GLY A 148 9.01 -9.45 -7.97
CA GLY A 148 9.78 -8.28 -7.55
C GLY A 148 9.83 -7.15 -8.56
N TRP A 149 10.67 -6.15 -8.27
CA TRP A 149 10.78 -4.90 -9.01
C TRP A 149 11.46 -5.01 -10.39
N HIS A 150 11.90 -6.22 -10.75
CA HIS A 150 12.63 -6.54 -11.97
C HIS A 150 12.08 -7.75 -12.75
N ARG A 151 11.21 -8.58 -12.16
CA ARG A 151 10.73 -9.88 -12.69
C ARG A 151 9.21 -9.91 -12.77
N HIS A 152 8.66 -10.63 -13.75
CA HIS A 152 7.26 -11.04 -13.81
C HIS A 152 7.13 -12.35 -14.61
N TYR A 153 6.00 -13.04 -14.49
CA TYR A 153 5.64 -14.14 -15.39
C TYR A 153 4.79 -13.57 -16.54
N ASP A 154 5.15 -13.85 -17.79
CA ASP A 154 4.39 -13.45 -18.97
C ASP A 154 3.38 -14.55 -19.31
N VAL A 155 2.09 -14.21 -19.28
CA VAL A 155 0.98 -15.16 -19.43
C VAL A 155 0.61 -15.45 -20.89
N PHE A 156 1.27 -14.79 -21.86
CA PHE A 156 1.12 -15.07 -23.29
C PHE A 156 2.29 -15.88 -23.86
N LYS A 157 3.44 -15.89 -23.16
CA LYS A 157 4.64 -16.67 -23.52
C LYS A 157 4.92 -17.86 -22.60
N ASP A 158 4.14 -18.01 -21.53
CA ASP A 158 4.36 -18.95 -20.42
C ASP A 158 5.77 -18.88 -19.80
N SER A 159 6.41 -17.70 -19.87
CA SER A 159 7.83 -17.51 -19.57
C SER A 159 8.11 -16.63 -18.35
N MET A 160 9.23 -16.93 -17.68
CA MET A 160 9.78 -16.13 -16.59
C MET A 160 10.59 -14.95 -17.16
N GLU A 161 9.95 -13.78 -17.22
CA GLU A 161 10.43 -12.56 -17.90
C GLU A 161 10.88 -11.46 -16.93
N GLY A 162 11.44 -10.38 -17.48
CA GLY A 162 11.82 -9.19 -16.71
C GLY A 162 12.81 -8.28 -17.41
N HIS A 163 13.41 -7.36 -16.68
CA HIS A 163 14.22 -6.27 -17.26
C HIS A 163 15.49 -5.94 -16.47
N ASN A 164 16.44 -5.28 -17.15
CA ASN A 164 17.77 -4.90 -16.67
C ASN A 164 18.58 -6.10 -16.10
N PRO A 165 18.92 -7.10 -16.94
CA PRO A 165 19.76 -8.21 -16.51
C PRO A 165 21.17 -7.74 -16.14
N ASN A 166 21.70 -8.25 -15.03
CA ASN A 166 23.04 -7.96 -14.51
C ASN A 166 23.91 -9.23 -14.52
N MET A 167 25.22 -9.06 -14.62
CA MET A 167 26.19 -10.15 -14.45
C MET A 167 26.32 -10.51 -12.97
N ALA A 168 25.77 -11.64 -12.55
CA ALA A 168 25.83 -12.10 -11.17
C ALA A 168 27.26 -12.53 -10.76
N LYS A 169 27.51 -12.58 -9.45
CA LYS A 169 28.80 -12.98 -8.86
C LYS A 169 29.29 -14.37 -9.30
N TRP A 170 28.40 -15.24 -9.76
CA TRP A 170 28.70 -16.58 -10.30
C TRP A 170 28.84 -16.64 -11.83
N GLY A 171 28.95 -15.50 -12.51
CA GLY A 171 29.30 -15.44 -13.94
C GLY A 171 28.15 -15.74 -14.93
N LYS A 172 26.90 -15.77 -14.46
CA LYS A 172 25.71 -15.77 -15.31
C LYS A 172 25.09 -14.38 -15.36
N ASN A 173 24.56 -13.97 -16.52
CA ASN A 173 23.58 -12.88 -16.56
C ASN A 173 22.28 -13.36 -15.92
N VAL A 174 21.70 -12.56 -15.02
CA VAL A 174 20.41 -12.83 -14.36
C VAL A 174 19.54 -11.59 -14.36
N ILE A 175 18.23 -11.77 -14.47
CA ILE A 175 17.27 -10.71 -14.12
C ILE A 175 17.25 -10.62 -12.57
N PRO A 176 17.58 -9.46 -11.98
CA PRO A 176 17.72 -9.36 -10.53
C PRO A 176 16.45 -9.72 -9.77
N HIS A 177 16.60 -10.41 -8.64
CA HIS A 177 15.61 -10.33 -7.59
C HIS A 177 15.74 -8.97 -6.89
N GLU A 178 14.63 -8.25 -6.68
CA GLU A 178 14.58 -6.95 -5.97
C GLU A 178 13.23 -6.82 -5.27
N ILE A 179 13.22 -6.73 -3.93
CA ILE A 179 12.03 -6.54 -3.11
C ILE A 179 12.19 -5.31 -2.22
N HIS A 180 11.07 -4.66 -1.88
CA HIS A 180 11.03 -3.45 -1.05
C HIS A 180 9.92 -3.52 -0.01
N ALA A 181 10.15 -2.93 1.16
CA ALA A 181 9.21 -2.91 2.28
C ALA A 181 7.88 -2.20 2.01
N MET A 182 7.73 -1.49 0.87
CA MET A 182 6.45 -0.89 0.47
C MET A 182 5.36 -1.91 0.08
N ASN A 183 5.73 -3.18 -0.11
CA ASN A 183 4.84 -4.24 -0.60
C ASN A 183 4.17 -5.07 0.51
N GLY A 184 4.62 -4.98 1.77
CA GLY A 184 4.01 -5.67 2.92
C GLY A 184 3.84 -7.18 2.72
N ILE A 185 4.95 -7.91 2.50
CA ILE A 185 4.89 -9.34 2.15
C ILE A 185 4.20 -10.14 3.27
N ALA A 186 3.12 -10.84 2.92
CA ALA A 186 2.33 -11.66 3.83
C ALA A 186 3.02 -13.01 4.10
N TRP A 187 4.21 -12.96 4.72
CA TRP A 187 5.04 -14.13 5.00
C TRP A 187 4.31 -15.20 5.82
N ASP A 188 3.37 -14.82 6.69
CA ASP A 188 2.48 -15.73 7.43
C ASP A 188 1.59 -16.57 6.51
N ARG A 189 0.99 -15.94 5.49
CA ARG A 189 0.12 -16.60 4.51
C ARG A 189 0.93 -17.47 3.57
N LEU A 190 2.05 -16.97 3.07
CA LEU A 190 2.97 -17.75 2.24
C LEU A 190 3.52 -18.98 3.01
N TRP A 191 3.82 -18.85 4.29
CA TRP A 191 4.30 -19.94 5.15
C TRP A 191 3.22 -20.98 5.48
N ALA A 192 1.97 -20.54 5.67
CA ALA A 192 0.82 -21.43 5.82
C ALA A 192 0.59 -22.30 4.57
N VAL A 193 0.87 -21.76 3.38
CA VAL A 193 0.77 -22.47 2.09
C VAL A 193 1.98 -23.37 1.82
N ASP A 194 3.21 -22.86 1.89
CA ASP A 194 4.44 -23.67 1.81
C ASP A 194 5.62 -23.05 2.61
N LYS A 195 5.69 -23.39 3.90
CA LYS A 195 6.86 -23.12 4.76
C LYS A 195 8.20 -23.53 4.17
N GLY A 196 8.23 -24.58 3.35
CA GLY A 196 9.43 -25.14 2.73
C GLY A 196 9.88 -24.39 1.48
N ALA A 197 8.99 -23.64 0.83
CA ALA A 197 9.34 -22.65 -0.18
C ALA A 197 9.81 -21.34 0.49
N VAL A 198 9.03 -20.82 1.45
CA VAL A 198 9.38 -19.59 2.20
C VAL A 198 10.74 -19.69 2.91
N THR A 199 11.06 -20.83 3.53
CA THR A 199 12.39 -21.05 4.14
C THR A 199 13.53 -20.89 3.11
N LYS A 200 13.33 -21.33 1.86
CA LYS A 200 14.36 -21.26 0.80
C LYS A 200 14.50 -19.86 0.23
N GLU A 201 13.37 -19.17 0.01
CA GLU A 201 13.34 -17.75 -0.38
C GLU A 201 14.11 -16.91 0.64
N ILE A 202 13.83 -17.08 1.95
CA ILE A 202 14.45 -16.24 2.98
C ILE A 202 15.93 -16.63 3.23
N GLU A 203 16.33 -17.90 3.04
CA GLU A 203 17.75 -18.27 2.96
C GLU A 203 18.44 -17.74 1.70
N ALA A 204 17.74 -17.59 0.57
CA ALA A 204 18.26 -16.95 -0.63
C ALA A 204 18.44 -15.43 -0.42
N ILE A 205 17.47 -14.77 0.22
CA ILE A 205 17.56 -13.36 0.67
C ILE A 205 18.81 -13.17 1.52
N TRP A 206 19.00 -13.99 2.55
CA TRP A 206 20.23 -13.97 3.34
C TRP A 206 21.46 -14.17 2.45
N SER A 207 21.50 -15.26 1.68
CA SER A 207 22.67 -15.68 0.91
C SER A 207 23.18 -14.61 -0.06
N TRP A 208 22.29 -14.03 -0.87
CA TRP A 208 22.68 -13.21 -2.02
C TRP A 208 22.46 -11.70 -1.86
N HIS A 209 21.50 -11.26 -1.03
CA HIS A 209 21.31 -9.82 -0.78
C HIS A 209 22.18 -9.29 0.36
N VAL A 210 22.42 -10.06 1.43
CA VAL A 210 23.32 -9.61 2.52
C VAL A 210 24.78 -9.88 2.14
N ILE A 211 25.37 -8.96 1.39
CA ILE A 211 26.69 -9.11 0.77
C ILE A 211 27.86 -9.13 1.75
N ASN A 212 27.70 -8.57 2.96
CA ASN A 212 28.74 -8.55 3.98
C ASN A 212 28.19 -9.05 5.33
N LYS A 213 28.54 -10.31 5.67
CA LYS A 213 28.09 -11.01 6.89
C LYS A 213 28.69 -10.47 8.19
N VAL A 214 29.62 -9.51 8.14
CA VAL A 214 30.27 -8.91 9.31
C VAL A 214 29.75 -7.49 9.58
N SER A 215 29.43 -6.73 8.52
CA SER A 215 28.95 -5.35 8.67
C SER A 215 27.42 -5.21 8.58
N GLY A 216 26.73 -6.16 7.95
CA GLY A 216 25.33 -6.06 7.57
C GLY A 216 25.07 -5.30 6.26
N GLU A 217 26.10 -5.01 5.46
CA GLU A 217 25.90 -4.37 4.16
C GLU A 217 25.08 -5.27 3.22
N ILE A 218 24.11 -4.66 2.53
CA ILE A 218 23.18 -5.31 1.60
C ILE A 218 23.30 -4.78 0.17
N ASN A 219 22.83 -5.58 -0.79
CA ASN A 219 22.46 -5.13 -2.13
C ASN A 219 20.94 -5.37 -2.32
N ARG A 220 20.22 -4.37 -2.84
CA ARG A 220 18.83 -4.54 -3.29
C ARG A 220 18.67 -5.64 -4.36
N HIS A 221 19.74 -5.93 -5.11
CA HIS A 221 19.76 -6.97 -6.16
C HIS A 221 20.33 -8.28 -5.61
N GLY A 222 19.60 -9.39 -5.82
CA GLY A 222 19.97 -10.74 -5.38
C GLY A 222 21.05 -11.41 -6.21
N ASP A 223 22.00 -10.64 -6.74
CA ASP A 223 23.05 -11.09 -7.68
C ASP A 223 24.37 -11.47 -6.99
N GLY A 224 24.44 -11.32 -5.67
CA GLY A 224 25.63 -11.55 -4.84
C GLY A 224 26.73 -10.50 -4.96
N ASN A 225 26.57 -9.47 -5.81
CA ASN A 225 27.54 -8.40 -6.03
C ASN A 225 27.33 -7.23 -5.06
N LYS A 226 28.35 -6.38 -4.90
CA LYS A 226 28.18 -5.10 -4.20
C LYS A 226 27.37 -4.12 -5.07
N GLY A 227 26.22 -3.67 -4.55
CA GLY A 227 25.32 -2.73 -5.24
C GLY A 227 24.80 -1.63 -4.32
N CYS A 228 23.48 -1.42 -4.30
CA CYS A 228 22.85 -0.35 -3.52
C CYS A 228 22.29 -0.88 -2.21
N ASP A 229 22.64 -0.24 -1.10
CA ASP A 229 22.22 -0.58 0.27
C ASP A 229 20.98 0.22 0.73
N PHE A 230 19.97 0.37 -0.14
CA PHE A 230 18.76 1.15 0.15
C PHE A 230 18.01 0.67 1.40
N THR A 231 17.57 1.59 2.27
CA THR A 231 16.84 1.23 3.51
C THR A 231 15.53 0.52 3.20
N MET A 232 14.87 0.86 2.08
CA MET A 232 13.64 0.19 1.63
C MET A 232 13.84 -1.30 1.28
N SER A 233 15.05 -1.72 0.89
CA SER A 233 15.38 -3.14 0.68
C SER A 233 15.82 -3.78 2.01
N GLY A 234 16.65 -3.07 2.79
CA GLY A 234 17.10 -3.53 4.11
C GLY A 234 15.93 -3.84 5.06
N GLY A 235 14.87 -3.03 5.02
CA GLY A 235 13.63 -3.25 5.78
C GLY A 235 12.95 -4.57 5.44
N ALA A 236 12.72 -4.86 4.15
CA ALA A 236 12.11 -6.12 3.70
C ALA A 236 12.93 -7.36 4.12
N PHE A 237 14.25 -7.24 4.17
CA PHE A 237 15.12 -8.32 4.64
C PHE A 237 15.05 -8.50 6.16
N ILE A 238 14.95 -7.40 6.93
CA ILE A 238 14.72 -7.43 8.39
C ILE A 238 13.36 -8.08 8.70
N GLU A 239 12.29 -7.73 7.97
CA GLU A 239 10.97 -8.38 8.09
C GLU A 239 11.06 -9.89 7.83
N ALA A 240 11.68 -10.29 6.71
CA ALA A 240 11.83 -11.71 6.36
C ALA A 240 12.61 -12.50 7.43
N PHE A 241 13.71 -11.94 7.95
CA PHE A 241 14.50 -12.59 9.00
C PHE A 241 13.80 -12.60 10.36
N THR A 242 13.10 -11.53 10.74
CA THR A 242 12.32 -11.51 11.99
C THR A 242 11.09 -12.41 11.92
N PHE A 243 10.48 -12.59 10.75
CA PHE A 243 9.47 -13.62 10.50
C PHE A 243 10.03 -15.04 10.68
N MET A 244 11.19 -15.36 10.09
CA MET A 244 11.81 -16.67 10.30
C MET A 244 12.14 -16.92 11.77
N TYR A 245 12.60 -15.90 12.52
CA TYR A 245 12.75 -16.01 13.98
C TYR A 245 11.41 -16.19 14.70
N SER A 246 10.35 -15.48 14.31
CA SER A 246 9.04 -15.58 14.98
C SER A 246 8.43 -16.97 14.82
N GLN A 247 8.60 -17.62 13.67
CA GLN A 247 8.15 -18.99 13.39
C GLN A 247 9.05 -20.07 14.05
N THR A 248 10.38 -19.95 13.94
CA THR A 248 11.31 -21.04 14.31
C THR A 248 11.91 -20.91 15.71
N LYS A 249 11.93 -19.69 16.27
CA LYS A 249 12.68 -19.28 17.47
C LYS A 249 14.20 -19.51 17.41
N ASP A 250 14.74 -19.88 16.24
CA ASP A 250 16.18 -20.00 16.02
C ASP A 250 16.84 -18.61 15.99
N ARG A 251 17.67 -18.34 17.00
CA ARG A 251 18.32 -17.04 17.23
C ARG A 251 19.15 -16.57 16.05
N GLN A 252 19.65 -17.44 15.18
CA GLN A 252 20.41 -16.99 14.00
C GLN A 252 19.61 -16.01 13.15
N TRP A 253 18.28 -16.17 13.07
CA TRP A 253 17.41 -15.30 12.28
C TRP A 253 17.25 -13.92 12.91
N LEU A 254 17.15 -13.84 14.24
CA LEU A 254 17.15 -12.57 14.95
C LEU A 254 18.50 -11.86 14.80
N ASP A 255 19.61 -12.58 14.90
CA ASP A 255 20.95 -11.98 14.75
C ASP A 255 21.23 -11.54 13.31
N ARG A 256 20.75 -12.27 12.29
CA ARG A 256 20.74 -11.83 10.88
C ARG A 256 19.93 -10.52 10.71
N ALA A 257 18.75 -10.42 11.32
CA ALA A 257 17.92 -9.21 11.30
C ALA A 257 18.60 -8.01 11.99
N ARG A 258 19.09 -8.23 13.21
CA ARG A 258 19.79 -7.20 14.01
C ARG A 258 21.06 -6.72 13.31
N LEU A 259 21.81 -7.60 12.65
CA LEU A 259 22.99 -7.22 11.87
C LEU A 259 22.67 -6.23 10.74
N VAL A 260 21.58 -6.44 10.01
CA VAL A 260 21.14 -5.52 8.95
C VAL A 260 20.60 -4.22 9.53
N ALA A 261 19.84 -4.24 10.63
CA ALA A 261 19.39 -3.01 11.30
C ALA A 261 20.57 -2.17 11.82
N ASP A 262 21.53 -2.82 12.48
CA ASP A 262 22.75 -2.22 13.00
C ASP A 262 23.63 -1.58 11.92
N TYR A 263 23.61 -2.08 10.68
CA TYR A 263 24.33 -1.48 9.56
C TYR A 263 23.90 -0.02 9.37
N TYR A 264 22.61 0.26 9.41
CA TYR A 264 22.03 1.60 9.29
C TYR A 264 22.17 2.40 10.59
N TRP A 265 21.93 1.78 11.76
CA TRP A 265 22.02 2.45 13.06
C TRP A 265 23.42 3.01 13.37
N LYS A 266 24.47 2.31 12.92
CA LYS A 266 25.88 2.72 13.05
C LYS A 266 26.30 3.79 12.04
N ARG A 267 25.42 4.17 11.10
CA ARG A 267 25.69 5.15 10.01
C ARG A 267 24.84 6.43 10.09
N LYS A 268 23.95 6.53 11.08
CA LYS A 268 23.24 7.78 11.37
C LYS A 268 24.17 8.86 11.93
N ASP A 269 23.79 10.12 11.78
CA ASP A 269 24.40 11.24 12.50
C ASP A 269 24.04 11.16 14.00
N SER A 270 25.03 11.35 14.87
CA SER A 270 24.89 11.17 16.32
C SER A 270 24.23 12.34 17.05
N LYS A 271 24.01 13.49 16.40
CA LYS A 271 23.32 14.66 16.96
C LYS A 271 21.85 14.69 16.54
N THR A 272 21.54 14.24 15.33
CA THR A 272 20.18 14.33 14.75
C THR A 272 19.45 12.99 14.71
N ASN A 273 20.15 11.87 14.87
CA ASN A 273 19.70 10.50 14.59
C ASN A 273 19.33 10.23 13.12
N LEU A 274 19.50 11.17 12.19
CA LEU A 274 19.18 10.96 10.78
C LEU A 274 20.19 9.98 10.13
N VAL A 275 19.71 9.00 9.36
CA VAL A 275 20.51 8.10 8.51
C VAL A 275 20.32 8.43 7.03
N PRO A 276 21.32 8.28 6.14
CA PRO A 276 21.09 8.44 4.69
C PRO A 276 20.38 7.21 4.12
N GLU A 277 19.59 7.40 3.05
CA GLU A 277 18.82 6.32 2.40
C GLU A 277 19.71 5.23 1.78
N ARG A 278 20.85 5.61 1.22
CA ARG A 278 21.82 4.70 0.61
C ARG A 278 23.22 4.96 1.16
N PRO A 279 23.55 4.50 2.38
CA PRO A 279 24.80 4.86 3.03
C PRO A 279 26.07 4.57 2.21
N ASN A 280 26.09 3.53 1.37
CA ASN A 280 27.26 3.18 0.54
C ASN A 280 27.44 4.06 -0.71
N ALA A 281 26.47 4.92 -1.05
CA ALA A 281 26.62 5.93 -2.10
C ALA A 281 27.56 7.09 -1.69
N GLY A 282 27.72 7.31 -0.38
CA GLY A 282 28.54 8.37 0.19
C GLY A 282 27.97 9.79 0.03
N LYS A 283 28.42 10.70 0.89
CA LYS A 283 27.84 12.04 1.11
C LYS A 283 27.83 13.00 -0.10
N LYS A 284 28.42 12.62 -1.24
CA LYS A 284 28.42 13.43 -2.49
C LYS A 284 27.18 13.20 -3.36
N ARG A 285 26.48 12.08 -3.20
CA ARG A 285 25.17 11.84 -3.82
C ARG A 285 24.07 12.15 -2.82
N PHE A 286 22.88 12.54 -3.29
CA PHE A 286 21.78 12.86 -2.36
C PHE A 286 21.32 11.64 -1.56
N ASP A 287 21.24 10.47 -2.20
CA ASP A 287 20.84 9.22 -1.54
C ASP A 287 21.85 8.79 -0.44
N GLY A 288 23.14 9.07 -0.63
CA GLY A 288 24.19 8.86 0.38
C GLY A 288 24.45 10.04 1.33
N GLY A 289 23.70 11.13 1.23
CA GLY A 289 23.97 12.40 1.94
C GLY A 289 22.74 13.13 2.50
N SER A 290 21.54 12.57 2.35
CA SER A 290 20.30 13.15 2.88
C SER A 290 19.35 12.08 3.42
N PHE A 291 18.57 12.48 4.42
CA PHE A 291 17.46 11.70 4.99
C PHE A 291 16.19 12.01 4.20
N VAL A 292 15.43 10.99 3.86
CA VAL A 292 14.24 11.05 3.00
C VAL A 292 13.17 10.08 3.48
N THR A 293 11.92 10.23 3.01
CA THR A 293 10.77 9.50 3.60
C THR A 293 10.59 8.05 3.15
N SER A 294 11.50 7.48 2.35
CA SER A 294 11.68 6.02 2.29
C SER A 294 12.08 5.46 3.65
N ILE A 295 12.80 6.25 4.47
CA ILE A 295 13.25 5.85 5.79
C ILE A 295 12.08 5.86 6.79
N THR A 296 11.33 6.97 6.88
CA THR A 296 10.18 7.09 7.79
C THR A 296 8.95 6.33 7.34
N GLY A 297 8.73 6.23 6.02
CA GLY A 297 7.64 5.48 5.43
C GLY A 297 7.92 3.99 5.46
N LEU A 298 9.04 3.53 4.89
CA LEU A 298 9.24 2.10 4.63
C LEU A 298 10.12 1.45 5.71
N TYR A 299 11.34 1.93 5.92
CA TYR A 299 12.29 1.29 6.84
C TYR A 299 11.83 1.33 8.32
N CYS A 300 11.20 2.42 8.75
CA CYS A 300 10.64 2.53 10.10
C CYS A 300 9.40 1.63 10.29
N HIS A 301 8.64 1.33 9.23
CA HIS A 301 7.58 0.32 9.28
C HIS A 301 8.18 -1.07 9.53
N SER A 302 9.17 -1.47 8.71
CA SER A 302 9.88 -2.74 8.86
C SER A 302 10.46 -2.95 10.26
N LEU A 303 11.05 -1.90 10.86
CA LEU A 303 11.56 -1.94 12.23
C LEU A 303 10.45 -2.07 13.29
N LEU A 304 9.25 -1.53 13.05
CA LEU A 304 8.11 -1.70 13.96
C LEU A 304 7.48 -3.09 13.83
N LYS A 305 7.33 -3.65 12.62
CA LYS A 305 6.94 -5.07 12.43
C LYS A 305 7.98 -6.03 13.00
N ALA A 306 9.27 -5.72 12.88
CA ALA A 306 10.36 -6.47 13.50
C ALA A 306 10.27 -6.46 15.03
N TYR A 307 9.90 -5.34 15.66
CA TYR A 307 9.61 -5.29 17.09
C TYR A 307 8.37 -6.11 17.45
N GLU A 308 7.25 -5.92 16.74
CA GLU A 308 5.98 -6.64 16.95
C GLU A 308 6.15 -8.18 16.88
N MET A 309 6.93 -8.67 15.92
CA MET A 309 7.17 -10.11 15.73
C MET A 309 8.16 -10.74 16.73
N THR A 310 8.94 -9.95 17.47
CA THR A 310 10.12 -10.47 18.19
C THR A 310 10.34 -9.94 19.61
N GLU A 311 9.62 -8.88 20.00
CA GLU A 311 9.79 -8.10 21.23
C GLU A 311 11.19 -7.46 21.41
N GLU A 312 12.06 -7.53 20.40
CA GLU A 312 13.43 -6.99 20.44
C GLU A 312 13.41 -5.46 20.40
N ILE A 313 13.55 -4.87 21.59
CA ILE A 313 13.47 -3.44 21.88
C ILE A 313 14.35 -2.58 20.95
N SER A 314 15.53 -3.08 20.52
CA SER A 314 16.41 -2.30 19.66
C SER A 314 15.78 -1.93 18.31
N PHE A 315 14.87 -2.71 17.74
CA PHE A 315 14.18 -2.31 16.50
C PHE A 315 13.21 -1.13 16.74
N ARG A 316 12.42 -1.19 17.82
CA ARG A 316 11.51 -0.11 18.24
C ARG A 316 12.26 1.20 18.48
N ASP A 317 13.34 1.14 19.24
CA ASP A 317 14.09 2.33 19.66
C ASP A 317 14.83 2.97 18.47
N GLN A 318 15.26 2.18 17.48
CA GLN A 318 15.73 2.69 16.19
C GLN A 318 14.61 3.41 15.43
N ALA A 319 13.44 2.78 15.25
CA ALA A 319 12.30 3.37 14.55
C ALA A 319 11.84 4.70 15.18
N LEU A 320 11.63 4.72 16.51
CA LEU A 320 11.24 5.91 17.24
C LEU A 320 12.30 7.03 17.15
N ALA A 321 13.59 6.71 17.16
CA ALA A 321 14.65 7.71 17.01
C ALA A 321 14.60 8.40 15.63
N TYR A 322 14.41 7.63 14.55
CA TYR A 322 14.25 8.18 13.19
C TYR A 322 12.94 8.99 13.03
N LEU A 323 11.83 8.46 13.55
CA LEU A 323 10.51 9.10 13.47
C LEU A 323 10.45 10.39 14.29
N LYS A 324 11.01 10.43 15.51
CA LYS A 324 11.09 11.66 16.32
C LYS A 324 12.03 12.70 15.71
N ALA A 325 13.15 12.27 15.14
CA ALA A 325 14.06 13.16 14.41
C ALA A 325 13.32 13.86 13.26
N TYR A 326 12.59 13.11 12.44
CA TYR A 326 11.82 13.67 11.32
C TYR A 326 10.59 14.48 11.78
N ALA A 327 9.90 14.09 12.84
CA ALA A 327 8.77 14.84 13.39
C ALA A 327 9.17 16.24 13.89
N LYS A 328 10.41 16.37 14.39
CA LYS A 328 11.00 17.61 14.91
C LYS A 328 11.70 18.46 13.84
N LEU A 329 12.50 17.84 12.97
CA LEU A 329 13.36 18.54 12.00
C LEU A 329 12.71 18.66 10.61
N GLY A 330 11.81 17.73 10.28
CA GLY A 330 11.10 17.66 9.00
C GLY A 330 9.84 18.51 8.95
N PHE A 331 9.25 18.91 10.07
CA PHE A 331 8.01 19.70 10.06
C PHE A 331 8.26 21.22 9.89
N ASP A 332 7.50 21.86 9.02
CA ASP A 332 7.47 23.30 8.84
C ASP A 332 6.20 23.90 9.45
N GLU A 333 6.33 24.40 10.68
CA GLU A 333 5.25 25.06 11.44
C GLU A 333 4.58 26.23 10.66
N LYS A 334 5.27 26.85 9.69
CA LYS A 334 4.73 27.98 8.92
C LYS A 334 3.74 27.55 7.83
N SER A 335 3.98 26.42 7.18
CA SER A 335 3.11 25.88 6.12
C SER A 335 2.18 24.77 6.62
N GLY A 336 2.51 24.14 7.74
CA GLY A 336 1.85 22.93 8.23
C GLY A 336 2.22 21.67 7.42
N LYS A 337 3.28 21.72 6.61
CA LYS A 337 3.77 20.62 5.77
C LYS A 337 5.07 20.03 6.33
N PHE A 338 5.53 18.95 5.69
CA PHE A 338 6.83 18.34 5.98
C PHE A 338 7.81 18.51 4.81
N TRP A 339 9.11 18.67 5.09
CA TRP A 339 10.20 18.75 4.10
C TRP A 339 10.53 17.37 3.53
N GLY A 340 10.64 17.26 2.21
CA GLY A 340 10.84 15.98 1.54
C GLY A 340 12.21 15.33 1.80
N ALA A 341 13.24 16.16 1.97
CA ALA A 341 14.58 15.73 2.34
C ALA A 341 15.23 16.66 3.38
N LEU A 342 16.00 16.08 4.29
CA LEU A 342 16.87 16.78 5.25
C LEU A 342 18.34 16.46 4.96
N GLN A 343 19.22 17.44 5.16
CA GLN A 343 20.64 17.18 5.32
C GLN A 343 20.90 16.43 6.63
N MET A 344 22.04 15.76 6.74
CA MET A 344 22.39 14.95 7.93
C MET A 344 22.46 15.76 9.24
N ASP A 345 22.72 17.07 9.14
CA ASP A 345 22.72 18.02 10.26
C ASP A 345 21.33 18.52 10.67
N GLY A 346 20.27 18.05 9.99
CA GLY A 346 18.88 18.41 10.24
C GLY A 346 18.37 19.59 9.41
N THR A 347 19.23 20.26 8.64
CA THR A 347 18.83 21.39 7.78
C THR A 347 17.94 20.89 6.64
N PRO A 348 16.73 21.43 6.45
CA PRO A 348 15.90 21.11 5.30
C PRO A 348 16.58 21.38 3.95
N ILE A 349 16.31 20.55 2.95
CA ILE A 349 16.81 20.75 1.58
C ILE A 349 15.79 21.59 0.80
N PRO A 350 16.08 22.87 0.52
CA PRO A 350 15.11 23.77 -0.09
C PRO A 350 14.83 23.40 -1.55
N GLY A 351 13.60 23.72 -1.97
CA GLY A 351 13.18 23.64 -3.37
C GLY A 351 13.83 24.71 -4.26
N PRO A 352 13.45 24.79 -5.55
CA PRO A 352 12.51 23.88 -6.23
C PRO A 352 13.05 22.46 -6.36
N ARG A 353 12.21 21.50 -6.78
CA ARG A 353 12.70 20.21 -7.29
C ARG A 353 13.32 20.44 -8.66
N VAL A 354 14.25 19.57 -9.03
CA VAL A 354 14.86 19.62 -10.36
C VAL A 354 13.84 19.07 -11.38
N TYR A 355 13.69 19.75 -12.51
CA TYR A 355 12.96 19.24 -13.66
C TYR A 355 13.92 18.48 -14.59
N THR A 356 13.49 17.34 -15.12
CA THR A 356 14.19 16.62 -16.20
C THR A 356 13.20 16.07 -17.21
N LYS A 357 13.65 15.93 -18.47
CA LYS A 357 12.92 15.24 -19.55
C LYS A 357 13.11 13.72 -19.54
N ASN A 358 14.06 13.20 -18.75
CA ASN A 358 14.25 11.79 -18.49
C ASN A 358 14.77 11.62 -17.06
N ILE A 359 14.05 10.88 -16.22
CA ILE A 359 14.38 10.62 -14.81
C ILE A 359 15.37 9.45 -14.61
N ASP A 360 15.43 8.51 -15.56
CA ASP A 360 16.33 7.34 -15.53
C ASP A 360 17.73 7.64 -16.12
N SER A 361 17.99 8.86 -16.60
CA SER A 361 19.34 9.25 -17.03
C SER A 361 20.24 9.60 -15.83
N ALA A 362 21.57 9.55 -16.05
CA ALA A 362 22.55 9.86 -15.00
C ALA A 362 22.37 11.27 -14.40
N ASP A 363 22.13 12.26 -15.25
CA ASP A 363 21.82 13.64 -14.84
C ASP A 363 20.41 13.76 -14.26
N GLY A 364 19.47 13.00 -14.83
CA GLY A 364 18.06 12.96 -14.45
C GLY A 364 17.83 12.48 -13.03
N TYR A 365 18.64 11.55 -12.54
CA TYR A 365 18.55 10.96 -11.21
C TYR A 365 18.46 12.00 -10.08
N ALA A 366 19.11 13.16 -10.23
CA ALA A 366 19.05 14.25 -9.24
C ALA A 366 17.63 14.83 -9.06
N ALA A 367 16.74 14.71 -10.05
CA ALA A 367 15.34 15.11 -9.97
C ALA A 367 14.47 14.16 -9.12
N ALA A 368 14.97 12.97 -8.79
CA ALA A 368 14.33 12.08 -7.82
C ALA A 368 14.50 12.57 -6.37
N GLN A 369 15.40 13.53 -6.11
CA GLN A 369 15.53 14.13 -4.78
C GLN A 369 14.27 14.94 -4.43
N PRO A 370 13.57 14.64 -3.31
CA PRO A 370 12.36 15.35 -2.90
C PRO A 370 12.70 16.67 -2.21
N ARG A 371 13.17 17.64 -3.00
CA ARG A 371 13.55 19.00 -2.54
C ARG A 371 12.30 19.84 -2.25
N GLY A 372 12.36 20.70 -1.25
CA GLY A 372 11.20 21.47 -0.79
C GLY A 372 10.29 20.64 0.12
N HIS A 373 9.02 21.01 0.23
CA HIS A 373 8.03 20.18 0.94
C HIS A 373 7.76 18.87 0.18
N LEU A 374 7.33 17.85 0.92
CA LEU A 374 6.72 16.64 0.39
C LEU A 374 5.48 16.96 -0.49
N ASP A 375 5.13 16.01 -1.35
CA ASP A 375 3.99 16.05 -2.27
C ASP A 375 3.17 14.77 -2.06
N LEU A 376 1.95 14.91 -1.53
CA LEU A 376 1.05 13.81 -1.16
C LEU A 376 0.69 12.92 -2.36
N TRP A 377 0.49 13.51 -3.54
CA TRP A 377 -0.19 12.87 -4.68
C TRP A 377 0.72 12.54 -5.85
N GLU A 378 2.03 12.70 -5.66
CA GLU A 378 3.09 12.36 -6.61
C GLU A 378 2.94 10.93 -7.20
N PRO A 379 3.36 10.68 -8.45
CA PRO A 379 3.04 9.43 -9.12
C PRO A 379 4.01 8.28 -8.87
N TYR A 380 5.30 8.54 -8.61
CA TYR A 380 6.35 7.56 -8.78
C TYR A 380 6.40 6.55 -7.63
N VAL A 381 6.22 5.28 -7.98
CA VAL A 381 6.09 4.20 -7.00
C VAL A 381 7.41 3.83 -6.32
N ALA A 382 8.53 3.93 -7.05
CA ALA A 382 9.87 3.54 -6.58
C ALA A 382 10.77 4.77 -6.33
N GLY A 383 10.17 5.83 -5.78
CA GLY A 383 10.81 7.12 -5.48
C GLY A 383 11.52 7.17 -4.14
N TYR A 384 11.73 8.39 -3.63
CA TYR A 384 12.32 8.69 -2.32
C TYR A 384 11.32 9.41 -1.38
N GLN A 385 10.04 9.38 -1.74
CA GLN A 385 9.00 10.20 -1.15
C GLN A 385 7.75 9.34 -0.89
N TYR A 386 7.48 9.09 0.39
CA TYR A 386 6.40 8.20 0.83
C TYR A 386 5.58 8.87 1.94
N PRO A 387 4.81 9.94 1.62
CA PRO A 387 4.16 10.77 2.63
C PRO A 387 2.97 10.06 3.30
N ILE A 388 2.12 9.36 2.54
CA ILE A 388 0.96 8.62 3.07
C ILE A 388 1.45 7.43 3.93
N TYR A 389 2.48 6.73 3.46
CA TYR A 389 3.18 5.68 4.23
C TYR A 389 3.76 6.23 5.53
N THR A 390 4.43 7.39 5.50
CA THR A 390 4.95 8.06 6.71
C THR A 390 3.82 8.44 7.67
N ALA A 391 2.67 8.87 7.16
CA ALA A 391 1.48 9.14 7.97
C ALA A 391 0.95 7.87 8.66
N GLN A 392 0.79 6.77 7.90
CA GLN A 392 0.45 5.44 8.44
C GLN A 392 1.42 5.01 9.55
N VAL A 393 2.73 5.12 9.33
CA VAL A 393 3.76 4.74 10.32
C VAL A 393 3.67 5.57 11.60
N TYR A 394 3.38 6.88 11.54
CA TYR A 394 3.18 7.67 12.76
C TYR A 394 1.94 7.24 13.56
N ALA A 395 0.87 6.80 12.90
CA ALA A 395 -0.28 6.21 13.57
C ALA A 395 0.05 4.85 14.19
N TYR A 396 0.68 3.95 13.43
CA TYR A 396 1.07 2.60 13.89
C TYR A 396 2.12 2.63 15.02
N ALA A 397 3.10 3.52 14.93
CA ALA A 397 4.06 3.77 16.01
C ALA A 397 3.36 4.22 17.30
N TYR A 398 2.32 5.05 17.21
CA TYR A 398 1.51 5.42 18.38
C TYR A 398 0.71 4.22 18.94
N GLN A 399 0.10 3.40 18.08
CA GLN A 399 -0.62 2.19 18.51
C GLN A 399 0.29 1.23 19.29
N LEU A 400 1.50 0.96 18.80
CA LEU A 400 2.45 0.04 19.40
C LEU A 400 3.13 0.55 20.68
N THR A 401 3.27 1.87 20.85
CA THR A 401 4.17 2.45 21.88
C THR A 401 3.50 3.44 22.83
N GLY A 402 2.32 3.96 22.48
CA GLY A 402 1.65 5.04 23.21
C GLY A 402 2.35 6.41 23.11
N ASP A 403 3.40 6.54 22.31
CA ASP A 403 4.26 7.73 22.30
C ASP A 403 3.55 8.98 21.71
N PRO A 404 3.37 10.06 22.49
CA PRO A 404 2.56 11.20 22.08
C PRO A 404 3.16 12.02 20.93
N ASP A 405 4.48 11.95 20.69
CA ASP A 405 5.10 12.62 19.55
C ASP A 405 4.64 11.98 18.23
N MET A 406 4.43 10.66 18.23
CA MET A 406 3.97 9.90 17.07
C MET A 406 2.53 10.27 16.72
N LEU A 407 1.64 10.35 17.73
CA LEU A 407 0.28 10.84 17.53
C LEU A 407 0.26 12.31 17.06
N SER A 408 1.13 13.17 17.61
CA SER A 408 1.26 14.56 17.18
C SER A 408 1.64 14.68 15.70
N ALA A 409 2.62 13.89 15.25
CA ALA A 409 3.02 13.83 13.85
C ALA A 409 1.91 13.26 12.93
N ALA A 410 1.22 12.18 13.34
CA ALA A 410 0.07 11.65 12.61
C ALA A 410 -1.05 12.70 12.45
N ARG A 411 -1.38 13.44 13.51
CA ARG A 411 -2.36 14.54 13.47
C ARG A 411 -1.95 15.65 12.49
N ARG A 412 -0.66 15.97 12.38
CA ARG A 412 -0.13 16.94 11.39
C ARG A 412 -0.36 16.45 9.96
N PHE A 413 -0.05 15.19 9.65
CA PHE A 413 -0.34 14.61 8.33
C PHE A 413 -1.84 14.59 8.01
N ALA A 414 -2.70 14.18 8.93
CA ALA A 414 -4.15 14.20 8.72
C ALA A 414 -4.70 15.62 8.46
N ALA A 415 -4.19 16.63 9.17
CA ALA A 415 -4.57 18.03 8.97
C ALA A 415 -4.07 18.62 7.63
N TRP A 416 -2.98 18.10 7.07
CA TRP A 416 -2.49 18.47 5.74
C TRP A 416 -3.27 17.76 4.63
N ILE A 417 -3.48 16.44 4.73
CA ILE A 417 -4.30 15.66 3.79
C ILE A 417 -5.70 16.28 3.62
N ASN A 418 -6.35 16.68 4.72
CA ASN A 418 -7.67 17.35 4.70
C ASN A 418 -7.65 18.71 3.96
N LYS A 419 -6.51 19.38 3.85
CA LYS A 419 -6.36 20.67 3.14
C LYS A 419 -5.88 20.48 1.70
N THR A 420 -5.58 19.26 1.29
CA THR A 420 -4.94 18.96 0.01
C THR A 420 -5.50 17.64 -0.53
N PRO A 421 -6.74 17.62 -1.03
CA PRO A 421 -7.34 16.41 -1.60
C PRO A 421 -6.64 15.97 -2.90
N PRO A 422 -6.78 14.69 -3.31
CA PRO A 422 -6.37 14.24 -4.64
C PRO A 422 -6.92 15.13 -5.77
N GLY A 423 -6.11 15.40 -6.80
CA GLY A 423 -6.37 16.47 -7.80
C GLY A 423 -5.63 17.79 -7.54
N THR A 424 -5.05 17.97 -6.34
CA THR A 424 -4.27 19.16 -5.98
C THR A 424 -2.82 19.05 -6.46
N ILE A 425 -2.30 20.10 -7.09
CA ILE A 425 -0.86 20.25 -7.38
C ILE A 425 -0.18 20.82 -6.12
N GLU A 426 0.80 20.10 -5.58
CA GLU A 426 1.61 20.60 -4.46
C GLU A 426 2.99 21.15 -4.88
N THR A 427 3.51 20.73 -6.04
CA THR A 427 4.75 21.27 -6.61
C THR A 427 4.64 21.38 -8.13
N GLU A 428 4.73 22.59 -8.67
CA GLU A 428 4.71 22.85 -10.12
C GLU A 428 6.06 22.56 -10.79
N ASN A 429 7.17 22.83 -10.10
CA ASN A 429 8.53 22.63 -10.62
C ASN A 429 9.04 21.25 -10.20
N THR A 430 8.72 20.22 -10.99
CA THR A 430 9.11 18.82 -10.77
C THR A 430 9.10 18.04 -12.09
N TRP A 431 9.89 16.96 -12.20
CA TRP A 431 9.96 16.13 -13.41
C TRP A 431 8.60 15.46 -13.78
N TYR A 432 7.73 15.25 -12.78
CA TYR A 432 6.37 14.75 -12.97
C TYR A 432 5.30 15.84 -13.17
N ARG A 433 5.69 17.10 -13.47
CA ARG A 433 4.77 18.24 -13.65
C ARG A 433 3.61 17.93 -14.61
N LEU A 434 3.90 17.29 -15.75
CA LEU A 434 2.89 16.96 -16.76
C LEU A 434 1.86 15.93 -16.28
N TYR A 435 2.21 15.06 -15.32
CA TYR A 435 1.22 14.24 -14.61
C TYR A 435 0.35 15.14 -13.71
N SER A 436 0.96 15.99 -12.87
CA SER A 436 0.24 16.84 -11.91
C SER A 436 -0.71 17.85 -12.57
N GLU A 437 -0.34 18.39 -13.73
CA GLU A 437 -1.16 19.32 -14.52
C GLU A 437 -2.21 18.61 -15.39
N GLY A 438 -1.97 17.35 -15.76
CA GLY A 438 -2.83 16.54 -16.62
C GLY A 438 -3.54 15.42 -15.84
N PRO A 439 -3.16 14.13 -16.02
CA PRO A 439 -3.81 12.97 -15.38
C PRO A 439 -4.08 13.13 -13.87
N GLY A 440 -3.10 13.63 -13.11
CA GLY A 440 -3.17 13.83 -11.66
C GLY A 440 -4.14 14.93 -11.21
N ARG A 441 -4.74 15.70 -12.12
CA ARG A 441 -5.90 16.55 -11.79
C ARG A 441 -7.20 15.76 -11.60
N LYS A 442 -7.29 14.55 -12.14
CA LYS A 442 -8.52 13.72 -12.06
C LYS A 442 -8.68 13.01 -10.72
N GLY A 443 -7.59 12.80 -9.97
CA GLY A 443 -7.58 12.11 -8.68
C GLY A 443 -6.16 11.68 -8.30
N THR A 444 -6.02 10.49 -7.71
CA THR A 444 -4.72 9.83 -7.46
C THR A 444 -4.85 8.31 -7.62
N TYR A 445 -3.75 7.58 -7.41
CA TYR A 445 -3.72 6.11 -7.57
C TYR A 445 -4.54 5.41 -6.47
N ALA A 446 -5.15 4.27 -6.81
CA ALA A 446 -5.98 3.48 -5.90
C ALA A 446 -5.26 3.15 -4.58
N GLY A 447 -3.97 2.81 -4.64
CA GLY A 447 -3.14 2.56 -3.46
C GLY A 447 -2.96 3.76 -2.54
N LYS A 448 -2.99 4.99 -3.09
CA LYS A 448 -2.95 6.23 -2.29
C LYS A 448 -4.31 6.55 -1.67
N TYR A 449 -5.42 6.25 -2.34
CA TYR A 449 -6.74 6.32 -1.72
C TYR A 449 -6.86 5.33 -0.55
N GLY A 450 -6.59 4.04 -0.79
CA GLY A 450 -6.69 2.98 0.21
C GLY A 450 -5.87 3.25 1.47
N ARG A 451 -4.56 3.49 1.31
CA ARG A 451 -3.67 3.81 2.44
C ARG A 451 -4.08 5.08 3.21
N THR A 452 -4.71 6.06 2.54
CA THR A 452 -5.24 7.27 3.20
C THR A 452 -6.51 6.98 4.01
N ILE A 453 -7.42 6.15 3.48
CA ILE A 453 -8.62 5.71 4.19
C ILE A 453 -8.22 4.95 5.46
N SER A 454 -7.36 3.93 5.35
CA SER A 454 -6.89 3.14 6.50
C SER A 454 -6.14 3.97 7.53
N PHE A 455 -5.29 4.91 7.11
CA PHE A 455 -4.64 5.86 8.02
C PHE A 455 -5.65 6.69 8.85
N LEU A 456 -6.73 7.15 8.21
CA LEU A 456 -7.78 7.91 8.88
C LEU A 456 -8.66 7.02 9.77
N LEU A 457 -8.94 5.78 9.37
CA LEU A 457 -9.58 4.78 10.23
C LEU A 457 -8.73 4.47 11.46
N HIS A 458 -7.44 4.18 11.27
CA HIS A 458 -6.48 3.95 12.35
C HIS A 458 -6.47 5.11 13.35
N LEU A 459 -6.40 6.36 12.86
CA LEU A 459 -6.53 7.56 13.72
C LEU A 459 -7.87 7.63 14.45
N TYR A 460 -8.99 7.25 13.82
CA TYR A 460 -10.28 7.15 14.50
C TYR A 460 -10.22 6.10 15.63
N VAL A 461 -9.75 4.89 15.35
CA VAL A 461 -9.71 3.78 16.31
C VAL A 461 -8.87 4.11 17.54
N VAL A 462 -7.71 4.75 17.38
CA VAL A 462 -6.80 5.06 18.51
C VAL A 462 -7.13 6.35 19.27
N THR A 463 -8.00 7.23 18.74
CA THR A 463 -8.36 8.52 19.38
C THR A 463 -9.85 8.67 19.74
N GLY A 464 -10.75 7.94 19.09
CA GLY A 464 -12.20 8.13 19.17
C GLY A 464 -12.73 9.38 18.43
N GLU A 465 -11.87 10.18 17.80
CA GLU A 465 -12.27 11.45 17.18
C GLU A 465 -12.99 11.24 15.85
N ARG A 466 -14.33 11.35 15.92
CA ARG A 466 -15.27 11.07 14.83
C ARG A 466 -14.90 11.70 13.47
N ARG A 467 -14.28 12.90 13.46
CA ARG A 467 -13.77 13.58 12.25
C ARG A 467 -12.86 12.70 11.38
N TYR A 468 -12.10 11.77 11.96
CA TYR A 468 -11.21 10.91 11.17
C TYR A 468 -11.99 9.82 10.43
N LEU A 469 -13.06 9.27 11.04
CA LEU A 469 -13.98 8.35 10.36
C LEU A 469 -14.79 9.05 9.26
N ASP A 470 -15.27 10.27 9.51
CA ASP A 470 -16.01 11.04 8.50
C ASP A 470 -15.10 11.40 7.30
N ASN A 471 -13.84 11.74 7.55
CA ASN A 471 -12.83 11.96 6.50
C ASN A 471 -12.48 10.67 5.75
N ALA A 472 -12.37 9.53 6.44
CA ALA A 472 -12.13 8.22 5.82
C ALA A 472 -13.27 7.86 4.87
N ARG A 473 -14.52 8.10 5.30
CA ARG A 473 -15.72 7.92 4.48
C ARG A 473 -15.69 8.81 3.24
N ALA A 474 -15.47 10.12 3.39
CA ALA A 474 -15.41 11.04 2.26
C ALA A 474 -14.30 10.68 1.24
N MET A 475 -13.16 10.17 1.72
CA MET A 475 -12.07 9.67 0.85
C MET A 475 -12.46 8.37 0.12
N ALA A 476 -13.22 7.48 0.75
CA ALA A 476 -13.74 6.25 0.15
C ALA A 476 -14.82 6.54 -0.90
N ASP A 477 -15.77 7.43 -0.60
CA ASP A 477 -16.81 7.87 -1.54
C ASP A 477 -16.18 8.50 -2.79
N THR A 478 -15.18 9.38 -2.60
CA THR A 478 -14.37 9.98 -3.67
C THR A 478 -13.60 8.92 -4.48
N ALA A 479 -13.11 7.86 -3.85
CA ALA A 479 -12.40 6.78 -4.53
C ALA A 479 -13.35 5.94 -5.40
N ILE A 480 -14.56 5.62 -4.90
CA ILE A 480 -15.59 4.89 -5.65
C ILE A 480 -16.03 5.71 -6.87
N GLU A 481 -16.41 6.97 -6.69
CA GLU A 481 -16.82 7.90 -7.77
C GLU A 481 -15.80 7.94 -8.93
N LYS A 482 -14.50 7.88 -8.60
CA LYS A 482 -13.42 8.13 -9.56
C LYS A 482 -12.77 6.88 -10.14
N LEU A 483 -12.90 5.73 -9.47
CA LEU A 483 -12.17 4.50 -9.84
C LEU A 483 -13.09 3.32 -10.15
N TYR A 484 -14.24 3.18 -9.47
CA TYR A 484 -15.14 2.05 -9.71
C TYR A 484 -15.82 2.20 -11.07
N HIS A 485 -15.79 1.14 -11.88
CA HIS A 485 -16.33 1.11 -13.24
C HIS A 485 -16.63 -0.33 -13.66
N ASN A 486 -17.85 -0.60 -14.14
CA ASN A 486 -18.30 -1.91 -14.65
C ASN A 486 -17.98 -3.14 -13.76
N GLY A 487 -17.92 -2.90 -12.44
CA GLY A 487 -17.66 -3.90 -11.40
C GLY A 487 -16.21 -3.95 -10.88
N LEU A 488 -15.27 -3.28 -11.55
CA LEU A 488 -13.85 -3.26 -11.20
C LEU A 488 -13.41 -1.90 -10.66
N PHE A 489 -12.35 -1.88 -9.85
CA PHE A 489 -11.65 -0.65 -9.49
C PHE A 489 -10.46 -0.41 -10.42
N ARG A 490 -10.45 0.76 -11.08
CA ARG A 490 -9.32 1.23 -11.87
C ARG A 490 -8.13 1.59 -10.98
N GLY A 491 -6.91 1.43 -11.50
CA GLY A 491 -5.68 1.84 -10.80
C GLY A 491 -5.54 3.35 -10.64
N HIS A 492 -6.02 4.13 -11.61
CA HIS A 492 -5.98 5.59 -11.62
C HIS A 492 -7.15 6.12 -12.50
N PRO A 493 -7.78 7.29 -12.23
CA PRO A 493 -8.96 7.74 -12.99
C PRO A 493 -8.65 8.11 -14.46
N ALA A 494 -7.38 8.16 -14.84
CA ALA A 494 -6.91 8.37 -16.20
C ALA A 494 -6.57 7.07 -16.98
N LYS A 495 -6.74 5.89 -16.37
CA LYS A 495 -6.48 4.58 -16.98
C LYS A 495 -7.79 3.78 -17.21
N PRO A 496 -7.86 2.89 -18.23
CA PRO A 496 -8.94 1.94 -18.43
C PRO A 496 -8.68 0.58 -17.74
N TYR A 497 -7.74 0.52 -16.78
CA TYR A 497 -7.23 -0.74 -16.23
C TYR A 497 -7.44 -0.85 -14.72
N TYR A 498 -7.85 -2.04 -14.25
CA TYR A 498 -7.33 -2.57 -12.98
C TYR A 498 -5.82 -2.80 -13.17
N GLU A 499 -5.00 -2.29 -12.26
CA GLU A 499 -3.54 -2.44 -12.33
C GLU A 499 -2.97 -2.65 -10.92
N ALA A 500 -2.39 -3.83 -10.67
CA ALA A 500 -1.87 -4.23 -9.36
C ALA A 500 -0.77 -3.26 -8.87
N MET A 501 0.10 -2.81 -9.78
CA MET A 501 1.15 -1.81 -9.52
C MET A 501 0.59 -0.44 -9.10
N ASP A 502 -0.67 -0.12 -9.37
CA ASP A 502 -1.33 1.09 -8.84
C ASP A 502 -1.90 0.92 -7.43
N GLY A 503 -1.84 -0.30 -6.88
CA GLY A 503 -2.22 -0.62 -5.51
C GLY A 503 -3.72 -0.78 -5.28
N VAL A 504 -4.47 -1.29 -6.27
CA VAL A 504 -5.93 -1.49 -6.14
C VAL A 504 -6.29 -2.33 -4.91
N GLY A 505 -5.53 -3.39 -4.60
CA GLY A 505 -5.77 -4.21 -3.42
C GLY A 505 -5.74 -3.44 -2.08
N TYR A 506 -4.93 -2.37 -1.95
CA TYR A 506 -4.97 -1.50 -0.78
C TYR A 506 -6.28 -0.74 -0.64
N LEU A 507 -6.91 -0.33 -1.76
CA LEU A 507 -8.23 0.27 -1.75
C LEU A 507 -9.28 -0.77 -1.37
N LEU A 508 -9.21 -1.99 -1.93
CA LEU A 508 -10.12 -3.08 -1.58
C LEU A 508 -10.07 -3.40 -0.07
N TYR A 509 -8.88 -3.50 0.52
CA TYR A 509 -8.72 -3.71 1.96
C TYR A 509 -9.24 -2.52 2.79
N ALA A 510 -8.97 -1.28 2.39
CA ALA A 510 -9.44 -0.10 3.12
C ALA A 510 -10.97 0.08 3.10
N LEU A 511 -11.63 -0.30 1.99
CA LEU A 511 -13.08 -0.34 1.90
C LEU A 511 -13.67 -1.45 2.79
N LEU A 512 -12.97 -2.58 2.91
CA LEU A 512 -13.30 -3.67 3.84
C LEU A 512 -13.15 -3.24 5.31
N GLU A 513 -12.09 -2.52 5.67
CA GLU A 513 -11.94 -1.92 7.01
C GLU A 513 -13.10 -0.95 7.32
N LEU A 514 -13.38 -0.01 6.41
CA LEU A 514 -14.43 1.02 6.58
C LEU A 514 -15.81 0.38 6.80
N ASP A 515 -16.14 -0.67 6.03
CA ASP A 515 -17.39 -1.41 6.13
C ASP A 515 -17.64 -1.97 7.55
N GLN A 516 -16.60 -2.51 8.20
CA GLN A 516 -16.71 -3.06 9.55
C GLN A 516 -16.67 -1.97 10.63
N VAL A 517 -15.86 -0.92 10.45
CA VAL A 517 -15.83 0.23 11.38
C VAL A 517 -17.19 0.93 11.46
N LEU A 518 -17.94 0.98 10.36
CA LEU A 518 -19.26 1.62 10.32
C LEU A 518 -20.37 0.80 11.01
N LYS A 519 -20.20 -0.51 11.25
CA LYS A 519 -21.21 -1.37 11.90
C LYS A 519 -21.30 -1.14 13.40
N ASP A 520 -20.16 -1.05 14.08
CA ASP A 520 -20.09 -0.53 15.45
C ASP A 520 -18.84 0.33 15.68
N PRO A 521 -18.91 1.63 15.35
CA PRO A 521 -17.80 2.55 15.56
C PRO A 521 -17.39 2.66 17.05
N LYS A 522 -18.33 2.46 17.99
CA LYS A 522 -18.08 2.59 19.43
C LYS A 522 -17.31 1.38 19.95
N ALA A 523 -17.70 0.17 19.55
CA ALA A 523 -17.00 -1.05 19.94
C ALA A 523 -15.56 -1.09 19.39
N VAL A 524 -15.33 -0.62 18.16
CA VAL A 524 -14.00 -0.53 17.57
C VAL A 524 -13.08 0.41 18.36
N VAL A 525 -13.55 1.61 18.69
CA VAL A 525 -12.79 2.57 19.51
C VAL A 525 -12.54 2.04 20.93
N ALA A 526 -13.54 1.40 21.55
CA ALA A 526 -13.41 0.81 22.88
C ALA A 526 -12.41 -0.35 22.94
N GLN A 527 -12.31 -1.15 21.86
CA GLN A 527 -11.37 -2.26 21.73
C GLN A 527 -10.00 -1.83 21.18
N LYS A 528 -9.88 -0.64 20.59
CA LYS A 528 -8.73 -0.16 19.80
C LYS A 528 -8.32 -1.08 18.65
N THR A 529 -9.27 -1.85 18.11
CA THR A 529 -9.06 -2.78 17.00
C THR A 529 -10.41 -3.09 16.33
N ILE A 530 -10.39 -3.53 15.07
CA ILE A 530 -11.59 -3.96 14.36
C ILE A 530 -11.73 -5.47 14.53
N VAL A 531 -12.81 -5.90 15.17
CA VAL A 531 -13.14 -7.32 15.40
C VAL A 531 -14.38 -7.67 14.59
N VAL A 532 -14.29 -8.75 13.82
CA VAL A 532 -15.44 -9.37 13.16
C VAL A 532 -15.77 -10.68 13.86
N ILE A 533 -17.06 -10.92 14.06
CA ILE A 533 -17.60 -12.18 14.60
C ILE A 533 -18.51 -12.78 13.53
N ASN A 534 -18.21 -13.98 13.09
CA ASN A 534 -19.03 -14.73 12.14
C ASN A 534 -19.26 -16.15 12.69
N GLY A 535 -20.49 -16.41 13.15
CA GLY A 535 -20.78 -17.57 13.99
C GLY A 535 -19.91 -17.57 15.25
N GLU A 536 -19.23 -18.69 15.49
CA GLU A 536 -18.27 -18.83 16.59
C GLU A 536 -16.87 -18.25 16.27
N ARG A 537 -16.59 -17.91 14.99
CA ARG A 537 -15.28 -17.44 14.57
C ARG A 537 -15.12 -15.94 14.86
N LYS A 538 -14.15 -15.61 15.72
CA LYS A 538 -13.68 -14.24 15.96
C LYS A 538 -12.41 -13.97 15.15
N THR A 539 -12.43 -12.98 14.28
CA THR A 539 -11.25 -12.52 13.52
C THR A 539 -10.92 -11.07 13.86
N VAL A 540 -9.63 -10.75 13.90
CA VAL A 540 -9.12 -9.37 14.00
C VAL A 540 -8.70 -8.90 12.61
N ILE A 541 -9.07 -7.69 12.24
CA ILE A 541 -8.57 -7.01 11.04
C ILE A 541 -7.43 -6.10 11.47
N ASP A 542 -6.32 -6.19 10.78
CA ASP A 542 -5.18 -5.31 11.04
C ASP A 542 -5.48 -3.90 10.52
N LEU A 543 -5.24 -2.89 11.35
CA LEU A 543 -5.29 -1.46 11.00
C LEU A 543 -4.07 -1.03 10.18
N ASP A 544 -3.05 -1.89 10.09
CA ASP A 544 -1.88 -1.75 9.25
C ASP A 544 -2.19 -2.24 7.83
N ASN A 545 -2.87 -1.40 7.05
CA ASN A 545 -3.02 -1.59 5.60
C ASN A 545 -1.69 -1.30 4.86
N TRP A 546 -0.70 -2.13 5.15
CA TRP A 546 0.61 -2.21 4.50
C TRP A 546 0.66 -3.23 3.37
#